data_AF-X1V7W5-F1
#
_entry.id   AF-X1V7W5-F1
#
_cell.length_a   1.000
_cell.length_b   1.000
_cell.length_c   1.000
_cell.angle_alpha   90.00
_cell.angle_beta   90.00
_cell.angle_gamma   90.00
#
_symmetry.space_group_name_H-M   'P 1'
#
loop_
_entity.id
_entity.type
_entity.pdbx_description
1 polymer ?
#
loop_
_entity_poly.entity_id
_entity_poly.type
_entity_poly.pdbx_seq_one_letter_code
_entity_poly.pdbx_strand_id
1 'polypeptide(L)'
;MRDGILRRIEGYRSPDGAYNNSRPAQHGTAYGCFLALGAYQDLSADMENVTALADCVESLRTSEGAYSNDPTMQIGATPATAAALTILHYLDEPVSDASARWLLSQLHPKGGFVAVPVAGSFGIPDLLSTATALHALSLTGVSTAGIA
;
A
#
# COMPACT_ATOMS: atom_id res chain seq x y z
N MET A 1 22.15 -16.54 5.83
CA MET A 1 21.84 -15.29 5.08
C MET A 1 20.44 -14.79 5.40
N ARG A 2 19.40 -15.61 5.22
CA ARG A 2 17.99 -15.31 5.60
C ARG A 2 17.83 -14.63 6.97
N ASP A 3 18.32 -15.26 8.04
CA ASP A 3 18.14 -14.74 9.41
C ASP A 3 18.87 -13.40 9.65
N GLY A 4 19.91 -13.11 8.86
CA GLY A 4 20.58 -11.81 8.87
C GLY A 4 19.70 -10.71 8.27
N ILE A 5 19.00 -11.03 7.16
CA ILE A 5 18.07 -10.11 6.50
C ILE A 5 16.84 -9.89 7.39
N LEU A 6 16.25 -10.95 7.97
CA LEU A 6 15.11 -10.83 8.89
C LEU A 6 15.44 -9.97 10.10
N ARG A 7 16.59 -10.20 10.77
CA ARG A 7 17.03 -9.31 11.87
C ARG A 7 17.23 -7.87 11.40
N ARG A 8 17.68 -7.68 10.16
CA ARG A 8 17.82 -6.34 9.59
C ARG A 8 16.46 -5.73 9.27
N ILE A 9 15.43 -6.48 8.90
CA ILE A 9 14.06 -5.97 8.74
C ILE A 9 13.47 -5.61 10.11
N GLU A 10 13.61 -6.47 11.12
CA GLU A 10 13.00 -6.28 12.44
C GLU A 10 13.38 -4.99 13.14
N GLY A 11 14.61 -4.49 12.98
CA GLY A 11 14.91 -3.20 13.61
C GLY A 11 14.19 -1.99 12.99
N TYR A 12 13.46 -2.15 11.87
CA TYR A 12 12.64 -1.12 11.20
C TYR A 12 11.21 -1.14 11.76
N ARG A 13 10.92 -2.07 12.67
CA ARG A 13 9.65 -2.14 13.37
C ARG A 13 9.53 -0.93 14.31
N SER A 14 8.42 -0.22 14.18
CA SER A 14 8.03 0.92 15.00
C SER A 14 7.33 0.45 16.30
N PRO A 15 7.18 1.32 17.31
CA PRO A 15 6.47 1.01 18.55
C PRO A 15 5.02 0.55 18.38
N ASP A 16 4.36 0.95 17.28
CA ASP A 16 3.02 0.48 16.89
C ASP A 16 3.01 -0.95 16.34
N GLY A 17 4.16 -1.61 16.24
CA GLY A 17 4.31 -2.98 15.75
C GLY A 17 4.40 -3.09 14.22
N ALA A 18 4.23 -1.98 13.50
CA ALA A 18 4.32 -1.91 12.04
C ALA A 18 5.73 -1.51 11.57
N TYR A 19 5.93 -1.28 10.27
CA TYR A 19 7.26 -1.00 9.71
C TYR A 19 7.36 0.37 9.04
N ASN A 20 8.50 1.01 9.23
CA ASN A 20 8.87 2.26 8.58
C ASN A 20 10.17 2.07 7.78
N ASN A 21 10.31 2.76 6.64
CA ASN A 21 11.57 2.73 5.87
C ASN A 21 12.70 3.57 6.49
N SER A 22 12.41 4.28 7.58
CA SER A 22 13.34 5.13 8.33
C SER A 22 13.49 4.64 9.78
N ARG A 23 14.62 4.96 10.41
CA ARG A 23 14.85 4.68 11.84
C ARG A 23 15.55 5.85 12.54
N PRO A 24 15.17 6.18 13.78
CA PRO A 24 13.98 5.70 14.50
C PRO A 24 12.69 6.29 13.91
N ALA A 25 11.56 5.58 14.02
CA ALA A 25 10.25 6.05 13.60
C ALA A 25 9.18 5.64 14.61
N GLN A 26 8.24 6.54 14.91
CA GLN A 26 7.18 6.31 15.90
C GLN A 26 6.01 5.48 15.36
N HIS A 27 5.80 5.50 14.03
CA HIS A 27 4.70 4.81 13.37
C HIS A 27 5.17 4.16 12.07
N GLY A 28 4.47 3.10 11.67
CA GLY A 28 4.61 2.48 10.37
C GLY A 28 4.13 3.38 9.23
N THR A 29 4.47 2.97 8.01
CA THR A 29 4.02 3.61 6.76
C THR A 29 3.50 2.53 5.83
N ALA A 30 2.58 2.87 4.92
CA ALA A 30 2.07 1.90 3.94
C ALA A 30 3.23 1.25 3.15
N TYR A 31 4.20 2.05 2.70
CA TYR A 31 5.38 1.56 1.99
C TYR A 31 6.29 0.68 2.86
N GLY A 32 6.57 1.08 4.11
CA GLY A 32 7.39 0.30 5.03
C GLY A 32 6.78 -1.06 5.34
N CYS A 33 5.47 -1.09 5.60
CA CYS A 33 4.69 -2.31 5.83
C CYS A 33 4.69 -3.23 4.60
N PHE A 34 4.48 -2.66 3.41
CA PHE A 34 4.48 -3.42 2.15
C PHE A 34 5.83 -4.08 1.89
N LEU A 35 6.93 -3.33 2.05
CA LEU A 35 8.28 -3.87 1.90
C LEU A 35 8.59 -4.98 2.91
N ALA A 36 8.21 -4.78 4.18
CA ALA A 36 8.45 -5.78 5.20
C ALA A 36 7.68 -7.08 4.91
N LEU A 37 6.38 -6.98 4.62
CA LEU A 37 5.56 -8.16 4.30
C LEU A 37 6.10 -8.91 3.08
N GLY A 38 6.40 -8.20 1.99
CA GLY A 38 6.98 -8.80 0.79
C GLY A 38 8.32 -9.49 1.07
N ALA A 39 9.19 -8.86 1.88
CA ALA A 39 10.46 -9.47 2.24
C ALA A 39 10.31 -10.72 3.12
N TYR A 40 9.32 -10.76 4.02
CA TYR A 40 8.98 -11.97 4.78
C TYR A 40 8.49 -13.09 3.86
N GLN A 41 7.63 -12.78 2.89
CA GLN A 41 7.14 -13.72 1.88
C GLN A 41 8.28 -14.27 1.00
N ASP A 42 9.13 -13.39 0.47
CA ASP A 42 10.29 -13.77 -0.36
C ASP A 42 11.28 -14.67 0.38
N LEU A 43 11.40 -14.50 1.70
CA LEU A 43 12.25 -15.31 2.57
C LEU A 43 11.55 -16.58 3.10
N SER A 44 10.28 -16.77 2.73
CA SER A 44 9.40 -17.85 3.22
C SER A 44 9.43 -17.96 4.76
N ALA A 45 9.26 -16.81 5.42
CA ALA A 45 9.27 -16.68 6.86
C ALA A 45 7.91 -16.18 7.37
N ASP A 46 7.50 -16.66 8.54
CA ASP A 46 6.29 -16.20 9.20
C ASP A 46 6.53 -14.84 9.86
N MET A 47 5.61 -13.90 9.63
CA MET A 47 5.62 -12.61 10.30
C MET A 47 4.82 -12.69 11.59
N GLU A 48 5.45 -12.35 12.71
CA GLU A 48 4.74 -12.19 13.97
C GLU A 48 3.94 -10.87 14.00
N ASN A 49 2.78 -10.91 14.64
CA ASN A 49 1.91 -9.77 14.88
C ASN A 49 1.44 -9.05 13.58
N VAL A 50 0.94 -9.81 12.62
CA VAL A 50 0.34 -9.28 11.39
C VAL A 50 -0.87 -8.36 11.66
N THR A 51 -1.55 -8.53 12.78
CA THR A 51 -2.65 -7.64 13.20
C THR A 51 -2.19 -6.20 13.39
N ALA A 52 -1.03 -5.97 14.02
CA ALA A 52 -0.48 -4.61 14.13
C ALA A 52 -0.15 -3.99 12.77
N LEU A 53 0.22 -4.82 11.78
CA LEU A 53 0.44 -4.37 10.42
C LEU A 53 -0.88 -3.92 9.75
N ALA A 54 -1.94 -4.72 9.90
CA ALA A 54 -3.27 -4.39 9.40
C ALA A 54 -3.84 -3.13 10.05
N ASP A 55 -3.75 -3.03 11.38
CA ASP A 55 -4.22 -1.86 12.15
C ASP A 55 -3.50 -0.58 11.71
N CYS A 56 -2.17 -0.65 11.52
CA CYS A 56 -1.39 0.46 11.01
C CYS A 56 -1.86 0.88 9.61
N VAL A 57 -2.01 -0.07 8.68
CA VAL A 57 -2.48 0.22 7.32
C VAL A 57 -3.88 0.83 7.34
N GLU A 58 -4.81 0.28 8.10
CA GLU A 58 -6.17 0.81 8.23
C GLU A 58 -6.18 2.23 8.81
N SER A 59 -5.28 2.55 9.75
CA SER A 59 -5.17 3.91 10.31
C SER A 59 -4.75 4.97 9.28
N LEU A 60 -4.14 4.56 8.16
CA LEU A 60 -3.72 5.44 7.07
C LEU A 60 -4.83 5.70 6.03
N ARG A 61 -6.01 5.11 6.22
CA ARG A 61 -7.14 5.31 5.31
C ARG A 61 -7.66 6.75 5.42
N THR A 62 -7.82 7.41 4.29
CA THR A 62 -8.39 8.76 4.20
C THR A 62 -9.91 8.72 4.17
N SER A 63 -10.55 9.87 4.38
CA SER A 63 -12.02 10.01 4.29
C SER A 63 -12.59 9.71 2.89
N GLU A 64 -11.75 9.77 1.84
CA GLU A 64 -12.12 9.43 0.46
C GLU A 64 -12.01 7.93 0.17
N GLY A 65 -11.58 7.13 1.15
CA GLY A 65 -11.35 5.68 0.98
C GLY A 65 -9.99 5.36 0.35
N ALA A 66 -9.14 6.34 0.06
CA ALA A 66 -7.76 6.13 -0.33
C ALA A 66 -6.89 5.78 0.89
N TYR A 67 -5.60 5.53 0.68
CA TYR A 67 -4.62 5.48 1.76
C TYR A 67 -3.51 6.50 1.52
N SER A 68 -3.08 7.15 2.59
CA SER A 68 -1.84 7.91 2.61
C SER A 68 -0.67 6.98 2.93
N ASN A 69 0.56 7.45 2.68
CA ASN A 69 1.74 6.68 3.05
C ASN A 69 2.12 6.86 4.53
N ASP A 70 1.90 8.06 5.07
CA ASP A 70 2.37 8.48 6.38
C ASP A 70 1.20 9.10 7.15
N PRO A 71 1.06 8.85 8.47
CA PRO A 71 -0.06 9.36 9.26
C PRO A 71 -0.13 10.89 9.32
N THR A 72 0.98 11.59 9.09
CA THR A 72 1.01 13.06 9.03
C THR A 72 0.51 13.62 7.70
N MET A 73 0.43 12.79 6.66
CA MET A 73 -0.13 13.14 5.37
C MET A 73 -1.55 12.59 5.27
N GLN A 74 -2.54 13.45 5.08
CA GLN A 74 -3.94 13.03 4.89
C GLN A 74 -4.38 13.05 3.42
N ILE A 75 -3.43 12.88 2.51
CA ILE A 75 -3.69 12.84 1.06
C ILE A 75 -3.51 11.41 0.56
N GLY A 76 -4.54 10.92 -0.13
CA GLY A 76 -4.51 9.63 -0.79
C GLY A 76 -3.53 9.62 -1.96
N ALA A 77 -2.71 8.57 -2.04
CA ALA A 77 -1.81 8.36 -3.17
C ALA A 77 -2.04 6.97 -3.76
N THR A 78 -1.94 6.87 -5.09
CA THR A 78 -2.12 5.62 -5.84
C THR A 78 -1.16 4.52 -5.35
N PRO A 79 0.16 4.75 -5.21
CA PRO A 79 1.06 3.70 -4.72
C PRO A 79 0.77 3.29 -3.27
N ALA A 80 0.39 4.24 -2.41
CA ALA A 80 0.08 3.96 -1.01
C ALA A 80 -1.23 3.16 -0.88
N THR A 81 -2.26 3.54 -1.66
CA THR A 81 -3.52 2.81 -1.74
C THR A 81 -3.31 1.40 -2.29
N ALA A 82 -2.55 1.26 -3.37
CA ALA A 82 -2.22 -0.04 -3.94
C ALA A 82 -1.45 -0.92 -2.93
N ALA A 83 -0.47 -0.36 -2.23
CA ALA A 83 0.26 -1.06 -1.17
C ALA A 83 -0.66 -1.53 -0.05
N ALA A 84 -1.56 -0.66 0.43
CA ALA A 84 -2.52 -0.97 1.48
C ALA A 84 -3.45 -2.12 1.09
N LEU A 85 -4.07 -2.06 -0.10
CA LEU A 85 -4.95 -3.13 -0.57
C LEU A 85 -4.21 -4.46 -0.73
N THR A 86 -2.95 -4.41 -1.19
CA THR A 86 -2.12 -5.60 -1.34
C THR A 86 -1.76 -6.21 0.01
N ILE A 87 -1.39 -5.39 1.00
CA ILE A 87 -1.12 -5.87 2.37
C ILE A 87 -2.37 -6.54 2.94
N LEU A 88 -3.51 -5.85 2.93
CA LEU A 88 -4.75 -6.38 3.51
C LEU A 88 -5.16 -7.69 2.83
N HIS A 89 -5.06 -7.77 1.49
CA HIS A 89 -5.31 -9.00 0.76
C HIS A 89 -4.44 -10.16 1.24
N TYR A 90 -3.11 -9.97 1.34
CA TYR A 90 -2.19 -11.03 1.77
C TYR A 90 -2.26 -11.37 3.25
N LEU A 91 -2.89 -10.52 4.07
CA LEU A 91 -3.20 -10.81 5.47
C LEU A 91 -4.57 -11.47 5.66
N ASP A 92 -5.28 -11.81 4.57
CA ASP A 92 -6.67 -12.28 4.57
C ASP A 92 -7.64 -11.30 5.26
N GLU A 93 -7.31 -10.01 5.27
CA GLU A 93 -8.15 -8.94 5.80
C GLU A 93 -9.14 -8.41 4.73
N PRO A 94 -10.32 -7.94 5.13
CA PRO A 94 -11.30 -7.39 4.19
C PRO A 94 -10.75 -6.20 3.40
N VAL A 95 -10.72 -6.33 2.08
CA VAL A 95 -10.36 -5.23 1.17
C VAL A 95 -11.59 -4.37 0.87
N SER A 96 -11.48 -3.06 1.09
CA SER A 96 -12.58 -2.11 0.87
C SER A 96 -12.88 -1.89 -0.61
N ASP A 97 -14.13 -2.18 -1.03
CA ASP A 97 -14.64 -1.85 -2.37
C ASP A 97 -14.51 -0.35 -2.70
N ALA A 98 -14.66 0.51 -1.69
CA ALA A 98 -14.53 1.96 -1.89
C ALA A 98 -13.10 2.33 -2.24
N SER A 99 -12.12 1.69 -1.61
CA SER A 99 -10.70 1.90 -1.88
C SER A 99 -10.28 1.38 -3.25
N ALA A 100 -10.79 0.22 -3.66
CA ALA A 100 -10.59 -0.30 -5.02
C ALA A 100 -11.21 0.62 -6.08
N ARG A 101 -12.41 1.16 -5.83
CA ARG A 101 -13.06 2.14 -6.71
C ARG A 101 -12.31 3.47 -6.77
N TRP A 102 -11.79 3.95 -5.64
CA TRP A 102 -10.92 5.13 -5.62
C TRP A 102 -9.69 4.90 -6.48
N LEU A 103 -9.03 3.75 -6.32
CA LEU A 103 -7.84 3.41 -7.11
C LEU A 103 -8.13 3.35 -8.62
N LEU A 104 -9.28 2.80 -9.03
CA LEU A 104 -9.74 2.83 -10.42
C LEU A 104 -9.98 4.25 -10.95
N SER A 105 -10.48 5.16 -10.12
CA SER A 105 -10.70 6.55 -10.53
C SER A 105 -9.41 7.32 -10.86
N GLN A 106 -8.26 6.77 -10.46
CA GLN A 106 -6.94 7.31 -10.79
C GLN A 106 -6.45 6.94 -12.20
N LEU A 107 -7.22 6.13 -12.93
CA LEU A 107 -6.95 5.81 -14.33
C LEU A 107 -7.08 7.08 -15.18
N HIS A 108 -5.99 7.42 -15.86
CA HIS A 108 -5.95 8.55 -16.76
C HIS A 108 -6.68 8.22 -18.09
N PRO A 109 -7.41 9.17 -18.73
CA PRO A 109 -8.19 8.89 -19.96
C PRO A 109 -7.37 8.38 -21.15
N LYS A 110 -6.05 8.62 -21.16
CA LYS A 110 -5.11 8.11 -22.17
C LYS A 110 -4.36 6.84 -21.74
N GLY A 111 -4.80 6.19 -20.66
CA GLY A 111 -4.13 5.06 -20.03
C GLY A 111 -3.11 5.47 -18.96
N GLY A 112 -2.72 4.48 -18.15
CA GLY A 112 -1.86 4.65 -16.98
C GLY A 112 -2.59 5.26 -15.78
N PHE A 113 -1.96 5.20 -14.61
CA PHE A 113 -2.52 5.74 -13.35
C PHE A 113 -1.70 6.91 -12.86
N VAL A 114 -2.38 7.94 -12.35
CA VAL A 114 -1.75 9.13 -11.76
C VAL A 114 -1.33 8.86 -10.31
N ALA A 115 -0.20 9.42 -9.84
CA ALA A 115 0.28 9.19 -8.48
C ALA A 115 -0.62 9.78 -7.38
N VAL A 116 -1.07 11.01 -7.58
CA VAL A 116 -1.90 11.77 -6.64
C VAL A 116 -2.95 12.52 -7.46
N PRO A 117 -4.22 12.60 -7.02
CA PRO A 117 -5.22 13.42 -7.69
C PRO A 117 -4.77 14.89 -7.73
N VAL A 118 -4.92 15.56 -8.87
CA VAL A 118 -4.63 17.00 -9.01
C VAL A 118 -5.93 17.72 -9.30
N ALA A 119 -6.31 18.66 -8.42
CA ALA A 119 -7.52 19.46 -8.63
C ALA A 119 -7.40 20.28 -9.93
N GLY A 120 -8.34 20.07 -10.86
CA GLY A 120 -8.46 20.87 -12.08
C GLY A 120 -7.50 20.51 -13.22
N SER A 121 -6.70 19.45 -13.10
CA SER A 121 -5.90 18.92 -14.21
C SER A 121 -5.88 17.39 -14.20
N PHE A 122 -5.81 16.78 -15.37
CA PHE A 122 -5.41 15.39 -15.46
C PHE A 122 -3.93 15.31 -15.06
N GLY A 123 -3.63 14.68 -13.92
CA GLY A 123 -2.26 14.46 -13.48
C GLY A 123 -1.46 13.66 -14.52
N ILE A 124 -0.14 13.65 -14.41
CA ILE A 124 0.72 12.88 -15.32
C ILE A 124 0.73 11.43 -14.81
N PRO A 125 0.30 10.44 -15.62
CA PRO A 125 0.43 9.04 -15.24
C PRO A 125 1.91 8.64 -15.25
N ASP A 126 2.29 7.78 -14.32
CA ASP A 126 3.66 7.28 -14.19
C ASP A 126 3.71 5.75 -14.11
N LEU A 127 4.88 5.19 -14.37
CA LEU A 127 5.08 3.74 -14.44
C LEU A 127 4.86 3.05 -13.09
N LEU A 128 5.28 3.67 -11.98
CA LEU A 128 5.16 3.09 -10.65
C LEU A 128 3.69 3.02 -10.23
N SER A 129 2.97 4.14 -10.35
CA SER A 129 1.54 4.23 -10.05
C SER A 129 0.73 3.29 -10.93
N THR A 130 1.08 3.19 -12.22
CA THR A 130 0.41 2.27 -13.15
C THR A 130 0.62 0.81 -12.74
N ALA A 131 1.87 0.40 -12.51
CA ALA A 131 2.17 -1.00 -12.18
C ALA A 131 1.54 -1.42 -10.84
N THR A 132 1.67 -0.57 -9.82
CA THR A 132 1.13 -0.87 -8.48
C THR A 132 -0.39 -0.88 -8.47
N ALA A 133 -1.04 0.06 -9.15
CA ALA A 133 -2.50 0.09 -9.24
C ALA A 133 -3.05 -1.16 -9.94
N LEU A 134 -2.49 -1.53 -11.09
CA LEU A 134 -2.91 -2.73 -11.82
C LEU A 134 -2.72 -4.00 -10.99
N HIS A 135 -1.60 -4.12 -10.28
CA HIS A 135 -1.36 -5.25 -9.40
C HIS A 135 -2.40 -5.33 -8.29
N ALA A 136 -2.61 -4.25 -7.53
CA ALA A 136 -3.57 -4.23 -6.44
C ALA A 136 -5.00 -4.51 -6.91
N LEU A 137 -5.43 -3.93 -8.05
CA LEU A 137 -6.76 -4.17 -8.62
C LEU A 137 -6.96 -5.63 -9.06
N SER A 138 -5.91 -6.30 -9.51
CA SER A 138 -5.98 -7.72 -9.86
C SER A 138 -6.28 -8.61 -8.64
N LEU A 139 -5.94 -8.16 -7.44
CA LEU A 139 -6.18 -8.87 -6.18
C LEU A 139 -7.60 -8.64 -5.63
N THR A 140 -8.25 -7.53 -6.00
CA THR A 140 -9.59 -7.17 -5.48
C THR A 140 -10.73 -7.81 -6.25
N GLY A 141 -10.45 -8.48 -7.38
CA GLY A 141 -11.47 -9.06 -8.25
C GLY A 141 -12.31 -8.03 -9.01
N VAL A 142 -12.02 -6.73 -8.87
CA VAL A 142 -12.70 -5.68 -9.64
C VAL A 142 -12.18 -5.71 -11.09
N SER A 143 -13.09 -5.89 -12.04
CA SER A 143 -12.72 -6.04 -13.45
C SER A 143 -12.06 -4.76 -14.01
N THR A 144 -10.88 -4.92 -14.60
CA THR A 144 -10.20 -3.93 -15.44
C THR A 144 -10.58 -4.06 -16.92
N ALA A 145 -11.59 -4.88 -17.27
CA ALA A 145 -12.02 -5.07 -18.65
C ALA A 145 -12.60 -3.76 -19.20
N GLY A 146 -11.86 -3.12 -20.10
CA GLY A 146 -12.15 -1.80 -20.66
C GLY A 146 -10.96 -0.84 -20.69
N ILE A 147 -9.79 -1.25 -20.15
CA ILE A 147 -8.57 -0.42 -20.06
C ILE A 147 -7.55 -0.77 -21.18
N ALA A 148 -7.90 -1.63 -22.14
CA ALA A 148 -7.06 -2.02 -23.28
C ALA A 148 -7.55 -1.40 -24.60
#